data_AF-A0A182NCH0-F1
#
_entry.id   AF-A0A182NCH0-F1
#
_cell.length_a   1.000
_cell.length_b   1.000
_cell.length_c   1.000
_cell.angle_alpha   90.00
_cell.angle_beta   90.00
_cell.angle_gamma   90.00
#
_symmetry.space_group_name_H-M   'P 1'
#
loop_
_entity.id
_entity.type
_entity.pdbx_description
1 polymer ?
#
loop_
_entity_poly.entity_id
_entity_poly.type
_entity_poly.pdbx_seq_one_letter_code
_entity_poly.pdbx_strand_id
1 'polypeptide(L)'
;MKSFVSILTVASVLVACGGAFHVPGPLCPSKCGQKVPVLPVVPHHLPAPVPVEVVQHTSSSFRPASFLEVTEILLDCFNTLRIPLQRYPSYLSGVFPEDPETKCFLRCVAIKLGVYCDENGADLDRHCVQFGLGECCENFANRHLVCLQQNSLPCPDRCTAAYKQELCFQEPIAKYLDYHFQQQVGLLHQAKCSHDLKMLHP
;
A
#
# COMPACT_ATOMS: atom_id res chain seq x y z
N MET A 1 41.91 10.25 51.69
CA MET A 1 41.11 9.16 51.08
C MET A 1 40.96 9.46 49.59
N LYS A 2 41.25 8.46 48.76
CA LYS A 2 41.45 8.55 47.31
C LYS A 2 40.11 8.37 46.59
N SER A 3 39.84 9.14 45.55
CA SER A 3 39.01 8.66 44.44
C SER A 3 39.56 9.22 43.14
N PHE A 4 40.23 8.34 42.42
CA PHE A 4 40.75 8.54 41.07
C PHE A 4 39.58 8.37 40.10
N VAL A 5 39.28 9.40 39.31
CA VAL A 5 38.40 9.27 38.15
C VAL A 5 39.24 8.69 37.03
N SER A 6 38.93 7.45 36.65
CA SER A 6 39.63 6.73 35.58
C SER A 6 39.10 7.19 34.23
N ILE A 7 39.98 7.84 33.46
CA ILE A 7 39.74 8.21 32.06
C ILE A 7 40.07 6.98 31.22
N LEU A 8 39.05 6.29 30.71
CA LEU A 8 39.20 5.23 29.72
C LEU A 8 39.21 5.86 28.33
N THR A 9 40.41 6.02 27.78
CA THR A 9 40.67 6.27 26.37
C THR A 9 40.43 4.97 25.59
N VAL A 10 39.43 4.94 24.71
CA VAL A 10 39.30 3.86 23.73
C VAL A 10 40.00 4.30 22.45
N ALA A 11 41.11 3.64 22.15
CA ALA A 11 41.92 3.87 20.97
C ALA A 11 41.19 3.40 19.70
N SER A 12 41.20 4.27 18.69
CA SER A 12 40.73 4.02 17.34
C SER A 12 41.55 2.92 16.66
N VAL A 13 40.89 1.90 16.12
CA VAL A 13 41.48 0.99 15.13
C VAL A 13 40.88 1.34 13.77
N LEU A 14 41.66 2.05 12.97
CA LEU A 14 41.42 2.26 11.55
C LEU A 14 41.84 0.99 10.80
N VAL A 15 40.88 0.24 10.28
CA VAL A 15 41.14 -0.76 9.22
C VAL A 15 40.84 -0.08 7.89
N ALA A 16 41.90 0.29 7.19
CA ALA A 16 41.86 0.64 5.79
C ALA A 16 42.08 -0.63 4.96
N CYS A 17 41.13 -0.95 4.08
CA CYS A 17 41.39 -1.70 2.86
C CYS A 17 40.50 -1.10 1.76
N GLY A 18 41.18 -0.53 0.76
CA GLY A 18 40.57 0.14 -0.37
C GLY A 18 39.98 -0.82 -1.40
N GLY A 19 39.12 -0.25 -2.23
CA GLY A 19 38.52 -0.90 -3.38
C GLY A 19 37.42 -0.02 -3.93
N ALA A 20 37.78 0.91 -4.82
CA ALA A 20 36.84 1.70 -5.58
C ALA A 20 36.02 0.77 -6.48
N PHE A 21 34.69 0.75 -6.31
CA PHE A 21 33.79 0.18 -7.29
C PHE A 21 32.69 1.19 -7.61
N HIS A 22 32.78 1.70 -8.83
CA HIS A 22 31.71 2.32 -9.59
C HIS A 22 30.48 1.39 -9.52
N VAL A 23 29.31 1.92 -9.14
CA VAL A 23 28.02 1.22 -9.28
C VAL A 23 27.27 1.83 -10.46
N PRO A 24 27.26 1.20 -11.64
CA PRO A 24 26.18 1.42 -12.61
C PRO A 24 24.96 0.63 -12.12
N GLY A 25 23.83 1.30 -11.94
CA GLY A 25 22.57 0.63 -11.63
C GLY A 25 22.14 -0.31 -12.77
N PRO A 26 21.50 -1.45 -12.50
CA PRO A 26 20.93 -2.26 -13.56
C PRO A 26 19.53 -1.74 -13.91
N LEU A 27 19.37 -1.32 -15.17
CA LEU A 27 18.11 -1.39 -15.90
C LEU A 27 17.60 -2.84 -15.85
N CYS A 28 16.31 -3.03 -15.59
CA CYS A 28 15.65 -4.32 -15.69
C CYS A 28 15.72 -4.86 -17.13
N PRO A 29 16.34 -6.03 -17.39
CA PRO A 29 16.24 -6.70 -18.67
C PRO A 29 15.20 -7.83 -18.61
N SER A 30 14.28 -7.80 -19.57
CA SER A 30 13.33 -8.86 -19.87
C SER A 30 14.02 -10.10 -20.44
N LYS A 31 13.80 -11.27 -19.80
CA LYS A 31 13.59 -12.62 -20.39
C LYS A 31 13.85 -13.73 -19.35
N CYS A 32 12.79 -14.40 -18.91
CA CYS A 32 12.91 -15.70 -18.26
C CYS A 32 13.05 -16.80 -19.33
N GLY A 33 14.14 -17.56 -19.27
CA GLY A 33 14.29 -18.81 -20.01
C GLY A 33 15.37 -19.65 -19.33
N GLN A 34 14.98 -20.73 -18.66
CA GLN A 34 15.92 -21.72 -18.11
C GLN A 34 15.80 -23.04 -18.87
N LYS A 35 16.95 -23.55 -19.32
CA LYS A 35 17.14 -24.94 -19.79
C LYS A 35 17.42 -25.82 -18.58
N VAL A 36 16.78 -26.99 -18.53
CA VAL A 36 16.93 -28.02 -17.48
C VAL A 36 17.94 -29.09 -17.91
N PRO A 37 18.80 -29.64 -17.04
CA PRO A 37 19.58 -30.85 -17.31
C PRO A 37 18.78 -32.11 -16.97
N VAL A 38 18.82 -33.12 -17.85
CA VAL A 38 18.14 -34.41 -17.68
C VAL A 38 19.08 -35.42 -17.02
N LEU A 39 18.62 -36.11 -15.97
CA LEU A 39 19.21 -37.36 -15.43
C LEU A 39 18.13 -38.47 -15.40
N PRO A 40 18.49 -39.77 -15.56
CA PRO A 40 17.52 -40.83 -15.82
C PRO A 40 16.80 -41.37 -14.56
N VAL A 41 15.56 -41.79 -14.80
CA VAL A 41 14.51 -42.19 -13.85
C VAL A 41 14.64 -43.67 -13.43
N VAL A 42 14.39 -43.96 -12.15
CA VAL A 42 14.09 -45.32 -11.63
C VAL A 42 12.66 -45.32 -11.05
N PRO A 43 11.78 -46.29 -11.35
CA PRO A 43 10.37 -46.22 -10.97
C PRO A 43 10.09 -46.92 -9.62
N HIS A 44 9.65 -46.15 -8.63
CA HIS A 44 8.89 -46.67 -7.48
C HIS A 44 7.55 -45.92 -7.42
N HIS A 45 6.44 -46.68 -7.36
CA HIS A 45 5.09 -46.15 -7.30
C HIS A 45 4.86 -45.39 -5.98
N LEU A 46 4.77 -44.06 -6.07
CA LEU A 46 4.24 -43.18 -5.02
C LEU A 46 2.85 -42.63 -5.43
N PRO A 47 1.96 -42.31 -4.46
CA PRO A 47 0.67 -41.69 -4.75
C PRO A 47 0.86 -40.38 -5.51
N ALA A 48 -0.03 -40.14 -6.49
CA ALA A 48 0.03 -38.98 -7.36
C ALA A 48 0.20 -37.67 -6.57
N PRO A 49 1.13 -36.78 -6.96
CA PRO A 49 1.18 -35.44 -6.40
C PRO A 49 -0.08 -34.71 -6.85
N VAL A 50 -0.95 -34.40 -5.89
CA VAL A 50 -2.04 -33.45 -6.11
C VAL A 50 -1.38 -32.13 -6.50
N PRO A 51 -1.71 -31.54 -7.66
CA PRO A 51 -1.19 -30.23 -8.00
C PRO A 51 -1.62 -29.25 -6.90
N VAL A 52 -0.66 -28.66 -6.20
CA VAL A 52 -0.91 -27.45 -5.42
C VAL A 52 -1.19 -26.38 -6.47
N GLU A 53 -2.46 -26.20 -6.78
CA GLU A 53 -2.95 -25.08 -7.57
C GLU A 53 -2.62 -23.83 -6.76
N VAL A 54 -1.53 -23.16 -7.14
CA VAL A 54 -1.29 -21.78 -6.72
C VAL A 54 -2.45 -21.00 -7.30
N VAL A 55 -3.49 -20.78 -6.50
CA VAL A 55 -4.65 -20.04 -6.97
C VAL A 55 -4.22 -18.62 -7.21
N GLN A 56 -3.93 -18.30 -8.46
CA GLN A 56 -3.93 -16.93 -8.95
C GLN A 56 -5.37 -16.43 -8.86
N HIS A 57 -5.81 -16.02 -7.65
CA HIS A 57 -7.02 -15.24 -7.46
C HIS A 57 -6.82 -13.82 -7.99
N THR A 58 -6.44 -13.69 -9.27
CA THR A 58 -6.74 -12.47 -10.00
C THR A 58 -8.16 -12.66 -10.51
N SER A 59 -9.13 -12.15 -9.75
CA SER A 59 -10.43 -11.83 -10.31
C SER A 59 -10.20 -11.01 -11.58
N SER A 60 -10.61 -11.53 -12.72
CA SER A 60 -10.22 -11.05 -14.05
C SER A 60 -10.79 -9.68 -14.46
N SER A 61 -11.07 -8.76 -13.53
CA SER A 61 -11.68 -7.45 -13.87
C SER A 61 -11.53 -6.34 -12.80
N PHE A 62 -10.54 -6.37 -11.90
CA PHE A 62 -10.36 -5.22 -11.00
C PHE A 62 -10.04 -3.95 -11.80
N ARG A 63 -10.85 -2.90 -11.63
CA ARG A 63 -10.63 -1.57 -12.20
C ARG A 63 -10.41 -0.59 -11.05
N PRO A 64 -9.27 0.12 -11.00
CA PRO A 64 -9.09 1.16 -9.99
C PRO A 64 -10.16 2.25 -10.18
N ALA A 65 -10.70 2.71 -9.05
CA ALA A 65 -11.55 3.88 -8.98
C ALA A 65 -10.75 5.12 -9.40
N SER A 66 -11.38 5.95 -10.22
CA SER A 66 -10.93 7.32 -10.47
C SER A 66 -11.04 8.16 -9.19
N PHE A 67 -10.35 9.30 -9.15
CA PHE A 67 -10.41 10.17 -7.98
C PHE A 67 -11.83 10.67 -7.67
N LEU A 68 -12.65 10.90 -8.70
CA LEU A 68 -14.06 11.25 -8.52
C LEU A 68 -14.83 10.12 -7.83
N GLU A 69 -14.67 8.89 -8.31
CA GLU A 69 -15.31 7.71 -7.70
C GLU A 69 -14.83 7.45 -6.27
N VAL A 70 -13.53 7.65 -5.99
CA VAL A 70 -13.00 7.60 -4.62
C VAL A 70 -13.70 8.64 -3.73
N THR A 71 -13.84 9.87 -4.22
CA THR A 71 -14.51 10.95 -3.48
C THR A 71 -15.99 10.62 -3.21
N GLU A 72 -16.69 10.11 -4.21
CA GLU A 72 -18.08 9.66 -4.08
C GLU A 72 -18.22 8.53 -3.05
N ILE A 73 -17.30 7.55 -3.08
CA ILE A 73 -17.26 6.45 -2.11
C ILE A 73 -17.00 6.97 -0.69
N LEU A 74 -16.06 7.90 -0.51
CA LEU A 74 -15.78 8.52 0.78
C LEU A 74 -17.06 9.19 1.33
N LEU A 75 -17.71 10.03 0.52
CA LEU A 75 -18.94 10.72 0.90
C LEU A 75 -20.10 9.76 1.21
N ASP A 76 -20.25 8.69 0.43
CA ASP A 76 -21.25 7.66 0.68
C ASP A 76 -21.02 6.95 2.02
N CYS A 77 -19.76 6.64 2.36
CA CYS A 77 -19.40 6.07 3.66
C CYS A 77 -19.62 7.06 4.82
N PHE A 78 -19.32 8.35 4.64
CA PHE A 78 -19.65 9.40 5.61
C PHE A 78 -21.15 9.42 5.92
N ASN A 79 -21.98 9.43 4.87
CA ASN A 79 -23.43 9.50 5.00
C ASN A 79 -24.02 8.23 5.61
N THR A 80 -23.59 7.06 5.12
CA THR A 80 -24.07 5.75 5.57
C THR A 80 -23.79 5.54 7.06
N LEU A 81 -22.59 5.90 7.51
CA LEU A 81 -22.15 5.74 8.90
C LEU A 81 -22.51 6.95 9.80
N ARG A 82 -23.09 8.01 9.22
CA ARG A 82 -23.41 9.29 9.89
C ARG A 82 -22.21 9.89 10.62
N ILE A 83 -21.04 9.85 9.99
CA ILE A 83 -19.81 10.38 10.58
C ILE A 83 -19.86 11.92 10.59
N PRO A 84 -19.49 12.58 11.70
CA PRO A 84 -19.48 14.03 11.77
C PRO A 84 -18.56 14.67 10.72
N LEU A 85 -19.04 15.72 10.05
CA LEU A 85 -18.32 16.42 8.99
C LEU A 85 -16.96 16.96 9.45
N GLN A 86 -16.79 17.20 10.75
CA GLN A 86 -15.52 17.65 11.34
C GLN A 86 -14.38 16.64 11.17
N ARG A 87 -14.68 15.35 10.93
CA ARG A 87 -13.66 14.33 10.62
C ARG A 87 -13.16 14.40 9.17
N TYR A 88 -13.93 15.03 8.29
CA TYR A 88 -13.68 15.08 6.85
C TYR A 88 -12.27 15.57 6.47
N PRO A 89 -11.75 16.68 7.04
CA PRO A 89 -10.41 17.14 6.71
C PRO A 89 -9.32 16.14 7.07
N SER A 90 -9.47 15.43 8.20
CA SER A 90 -8.51 14.42 8.65
C SER A 90 -8.50 13.22 7.71
N TYR A 91 -9.67 12.74 7.31
CA TYR A 91 -9.74 11.57 6.42
C TYR A 91 -9.23 11.89 5.01
N LEU A 92 -9.50 13.10 4.50
CA LEU A 92 -8.97 13.56 3.21
C LEU A 92 -7.46 13.81 3.21
N SER A 93 -6.84 14.00 4.37
CA SER A 93 -5.38 14.06 4.50
C SER A 93 -4.74 12.70 4.78
N GLY A 94 -5.51 11.60 4.75
CA GLY A 94 -5.03 10.26 5.05
C GLY A 94 -4.71 10.04 6.54
N VAL A 95 -5.29 10.84 7.43
CA VAL A 95 -5.16 10.69 8.88
C VAL A 95 -6.41 10.03 9.44
N PHE A 96 -6.25 8.81 9.95
CA PHE A 96 -7.34 7.97 10.45
C PHE A 96 -7.13 7.66 11.94
N PRO A 97 -7.76 8.42 12.87
CA PRO A 97 -7.64 8.18 14.30
C PRO A 97 -8.22 6.83 14.74
N GLU A 98 -7.71 6.26 15.84
CA GLU A 98 -8.19 4.99 16.35
C GLU A 98 -9.48 5.13 17.18
N ASP A 99 -10.61 5.24 16.50
CA ASP A 99 -11.93 5.27 17.13
C ASP A 99 -12.95 4.41 16.33
N PRO A 100 -14.08 4.00 16.96
CA PRO A 100 -15.02 3.07 16.33
C PRO A 100 -15.58 3.55 14.99
N GLU A 101 -15.81 4.86 14.83
CA GLU A 101 -16.38 5.45 13.63
C GLU A 101 -15.36 5.38 12.49
N THR A 102 -14.10 5.77 12.78
CA THR A 102 -13.00 5.67 11.82
C THR A 102 -12.71 4.23 11.40
N LYS A 103 -12.79 3.27 12.34
CA LYS A 103 -12.59 1.83 12.04
C LYS A 103 -13.59 1.34 11.00
N CYS A 104 -14.87 1.63 11.20
CA CYS A 104 -15.90 1.23 10.25
C CYS A 104 -15.87 2.06 8.96
N PHE A 105 -15.39 3.31 9.00
CA PHE A 105 -15.18 4.12 7.81
C PHE A 105 -14.18 3.47 6.85
N LEU A 106 -12.98 3.12 7.33
CA LEU A 106 -11.97 2.48 6.49
C LEU A 106 -12.49 1.16 5.89
N ARG A 107 -13.18 0.35 6.70
CA ARG A 107 -13.85 -0.86 6.18
C ARG A 107 -14.82 -0.55 5.04
N CYS A 108 -15.70 0.44 5.22
CA CYS A 108 -16.70 0.80 4.22
C CYS A 108 -16.03 1.23 2.90
N VAL A 109 -15.03 2.09 2.98
CA VAL A 109 -14.29 2.61 1.83
C VAL A 109 -13.55 1.49 1.12
N ALA A 110 -12.79 0.67 1.86
CA ALA A 110 -11.98 -0.40 1.29
C ALA A 110 -12.83 -1.48 0.60
N ILE A 111 -14.00 -1.82 1.17
CA ILE A 111 -14.97 -2.74 0.55
C ILE A 111 -15.54 -2.14 -0.74
N LYS A 112 -15.95 -0.87 -0.73
CA LYS A 112 -16.52 -0.21 -1.92
C LYS A 112 -15.50 -0.02 -3.04
N LEU A 113 -14.24 0.22 -2.70
CA LEU A 113 -13.13 0.23 -3.64
C LEU A 113 -12.77 -1.17 -4.12
N GLY A 114 -13.24 -2.22 -3.45
CA GLY A 114 -12.92 -3.60 -3.75
C GLY A 114 -11.48 -3.98 -3.41
N VAL A 115 -10.77 -3.20 -2.60
CA VAL A 115 -9.40 -3.48 -2.16
C VAL A 115 -9.36 -4.33 -0.88
N TYR A 116 -10.53 -4.52 -0.24
CA TYR A 116 -10.72 -5.34 0.95
C TYR A 116 -12.03 -6.13 0.85
N CYS A 117 -12.06 -7.33 1.44
CA CYS A 117 -13.30 -8.04 1.77
C CYS A 117 -13.19 -8.70 3.15
N ASP A 118 -14.32 -8.93 3.81
CA ASP A 118 -14.31 -9.49 5.17
C ASP A 118 -13.78 -10.92 5.22
N GLU A 119 -13.93 -11.66 4.12
CA GLU A 119 -13.55 -13.07 4.01
C GLU A 119 -12.05 -13.25 3.83
N ASN A 120 -11.41 -12.42 2.99
CA ASN A 120 -10.01 -12.60 2.60
C ASN A 120 -9.08 -11.49 3.13
N GLY A 121 -9.62 -10.41 3.69
CA GLY A 121 -8.84 -9.25 4.12
C GLY A 121 -8.46 -8.32 2.97
N ALA A 122 -7.39 -7.56 3.18
CA ALA A 122 -6.84 -6.62 2.21
C ALA A 122 -6.12 -7.34 1.06
N ASP A 123 -6.34 -6.87 -0.17
CA ASP A 123 -5.74 -7.37 -1.39
C ASP A 123 -4.56 -6.48 -1.80
N LEU A 124 -3.33 -7.00 -1.73
CA LEU A 124 -2.11 -6.25 -2.02
C LEU A 124 -2.04 -5.73 -3.46
N ASP A 125 -2.45 -6.55 -4.43
CA ASP A 125 -2.37 -6.19 -5.84
C ASP A 125 -3.36 -5.07 -6.15
N ARG A 126 -4.58 -5.15 -5.61
CA ARG A 126 -5.60 -4.11 -5.77
C ARG A 126 -5.22 -2.82 -5.07
N HIS A 127 -4.61 -2.89 -3.89
CA HIS A 127 -4.06 -1.70 -3.21
C HIS A 127 -2.96 -1.03 -4.04
N CYS A 128 -2.05 -1.82 -4.64
CA CYS A 128 -1.05 -1.27 -5.55
C CYS A 128 -1.69 -0.55 -6.74
N VAL A 129 -2.63 -1.21 -7.42
CA VAL A 129 -3.27 -0.66 -8.61
C VAL A 129 -4.09 0.59 -8.29
N GLN A 130 -4.71 0.66 -7.10
CA GLN A 130 -5.51 1.82 -6.67
C GLN A 130 -4.66 2.99 -6.15
N PHE A 131 -3.66 2.73 -5.30
CA PHE A 131 -2.96 3.75 -4.51
C PHE A 131 -1.45 3.81 -4.76
N GLY A 132 -0.89 2.92 -5.57
CA GLY A 132 0.55 2.82 -5.81
C GLY A 132 1.15 3.94 -6.67
N LEU A 133 0.34 4.83 -7.25
CA LEU A 133 0.78 5.99 -8.04
C LEU A 133 1.85 5.66 -9.12
N GLY A 134 1.72 4.49 -9.76
CA GLY A 134 2.64 4.02 -10.81
C GLY A 134 3.88 3.28 -10.31
N GLU A 135 3.99 2.99 -9.02
CA GLU A 135 5.00 2.06 -8.49
C GLU A 135 4.80 0.63 -9.05
N CYS A 136 5.89 -0.11 -9.24
CA CYS A 136 5.83 -1.54 -9.53
C CYS A 136 5.15 -2.32 -8.39
N CYS A 137 4.12 -3.10 -8.69
CA CYS A 137 3.36 -3.80 -7.65
C CYS A 137 4.14 -4.84 -6.86
N GLU A 138 5.19 -5.43 -7.42
CA GLU A 138 6.10 -6.29 -6.65
C GLU A 138 6.78 -5.53 -5.50
N ASN A 139 7.26 -4.30 -5.78
CA ASN A 139 7.88 -3.45 -4.75
C ASN A 139 6.84 -2.99 -3.73
N PHE A 140 5.65 -2.60 -4.19
CA PHE A 140 4.55 -2.24 -3.32
C PHE A 140 4.21 -3.40 -2.37
N ALA A 141 3.98 -4.60 -2.92
CA ALA A 141 3.66 -5.79 -2.14
C ALA A 141 4.74 -6.13 -1.12
N ASN A 142 6.01 -6.14 -1.53
CA ASN A 142 7.15 -6.45 -0.67
C ASN A 142 7.25 -5.49 0.55
N ARG A 143 6.92 -4.21 0.38
CA ARG A 143 6.97 -3.22 1.47
C ARG A 143 5.83 -3.36 2.47
N HIS A 144 4.67 -3.90 2.06
CA HIS A 144 3.46 -3.94 2.88
C HIS A 144 3.15 -5.33 3.48
N LEU A 145 3.73 -6.39 2.93
CA LEU A 145 3.44 -7.78 3.31
C LEU A 145 3.63 -8.03 4.82
N VAL A 146 4.73 -7.57 5.41
CA VAL A 146 5.02 -7.80 6.84
C VAL A 146 3.99 -7.11 7.73
N CYS A 147 3.57 -5.89 7.37
CA CYS A 147 2.53 -5.18 8.13
C CYS A 147 1.20 -5.94 8.08
N LEU A 148 0.78 -6.41 6.89
CA LEU A 148 -0.45 -7.18 6.76
C LEU A 148 -0.40 -8.48 7.57
N GLN A 149 0.70 -9.22 7.52
CA GLN A 149 0.87 -10.46 8.29
C GLN A 149 0.69 -10.23 9.79
N GLN A 150 1.23 -9.13 10.32
CA GLN A 150 1.10 -8.77 11.73
C GLN A 150 -0.31 -8.30 12.11
N ASN A 151 -1.08 -7.79 11.14
CA ASN A 151 -2.41 -7.21 11.34
C ASN A 151 -3.57 -8.10 10.86
N SER A 152 -3.29 -9.33 10.40
CA SER A 152 -4.30 -10.29 9.94
C SER A 152 -4.81 -11.24 11.05
N LEU A 153 -4.43 -11.00 12.30
CA LEU A 153 -4.89 -11.81 13.43
C LEU A 153 -6.39 -11.62 13.69
N PRO A 154 -7.09 -12.64 14.25
CA PRO A 154 -8.50 -12.51 14.62
C PRO A 154 -8.76 -11.27 15.47
N CYS A 155 -9.80 -10.51 15.11
CA CYS A 155 -10.20 -9.27 15.78
C CYS A 155 -11.61 -9.39 16.36
N PRO A 156 -11.97 -8.55 17.35
CA PRO A 156 -13.28 -8.60 18.01
C PRO A 156 -14.46 -8.34 17.07
N ASP A 157 -14.23 -7.55 16.02
CA ASP A 157 -15.23 -7.16 15.04
C ASP A 157 -14.58 -6.89 13.68
N ARG A 158 -15.41 -6.87 12.63
CA ARG A 158 -14.98 -6.69 11.24
C ARG A 158 -14.40 -5.31 10.96
N CYS A 159 -14.88 -4.26 11.63
CA CYS A 159 -14.33 -2.92 11.46
C CYS A 159 -12.91 -2.82 12.02
N THR A 160 -12.66 -3.41 13.20
CA THR A 160 -11.31 -3.49 13.78
C THR A 160 -10.38 -4.33 12.90
N ALA A 161 -10.86 -5.43 12.31
CA ALA A 161 -10.07 -6.26 11.40
C ALA A 161 -9.62 -5.46 10.15
N ALA A 162 -10.57 -4.79 9.49
CA ALA A 162 -10.26 -3.96 8.33
C ALA A 162 -9.32 -2.81 8.69
N TYR A 163 -9.64 -2.04 9.75
CA TYR A 163 -8.83 -0.89 10.18
C TYR A 163 -7.35 -1.24 10.34
N LYS A 164 -7.03 -2.35 11.02
CA LYS A 164 -5.65 -2.76 11.24
C LYS A 164 -4.90 -3.09 9.95
N GLN A 165 -5.58 -3.70 8.99
CA GLN A 165 -4.98 -4.03 7.69
C GLN A 165 -4.86 -2.80 6.79
N GLU A 166 -5.91 -1.97 6.73
CA GLU A 166 -5.94 -0.75 5.91
C GLU A 166 -4.91 0.29 6.37
N LEU A 167 -4.61 0.35 7.67
CA LEU A 167 -3.53 1.21 8.18
C LEU A 167 -2.15 0.85 7.62
N CYS A 168 -1.93 -0.38 7.13
CA CYS A 168 -0.70 -0.71 6.44
C CYS A 168 -0.51 0.16 5.19
N PHE A 169 -1.60 0.61 4.55
CA PHE A 169 -1.59 1.43 3.34
C PHE A 169 -1.84 2.91 3.59
N GLN A 170 -1.79 3.37 4.85
CA GLN A 170 -2.09 4.75 5.20
C GLN A 170 -1.23 5.75 4.43
N GLU A 171 0.07 5.51 4.30
CA GLU A 171 0.98 6.40 3.55
C GLU A 171 0.64 6.43 2.05
N PRO A 172 0.51 5.29 1.33
CA PRO A 172 0.00 5.28 -0.05
C PRO A 172 -1.32 6.03 -0.23
N ILE A 173 -2.29 5.82 0.66
CA ILE A 173 -3.61 6.47 0.61
C ILE A 173 -3.45 7.99 0.77
N ALA A 174 -2.68 8.45 1.76
CA ALA A 174 -2.42 9.86 1.98
C ALA A 174 -1.77 10.53 0.77
N LYS A 175 -0.77 9.86 0.17
CA LYS A 175 -0.09 10.33 -1.06
C LYS A 175 -1.04 10.39 -2.25
N TYR A 176 -1.90 9.39 -2.42
CA TYR A 176 -2.89 9.35 -3.49
C TYR A 176 -3.87 10.53 -3.38
N LEU A 177 -4.40 10.77 -2.18
CA LEU A 177 -5.31 11.89 -1.93
C LEU A 177 -4.62 13.23 -2.19
N ASP A 178 -3.45 13.46 -1.61
CA ASP A 178 -2.69 14.70 -1.78
C ASP A 178 -2.35 14.97 -3.26
N TYR A 179 -1.85 13.96 -3.97
CA TYR A 179 -1.53 14.06 -5.40
C TYR A 179 -2.73 14.54 -6.23
N HIS A 180 -3.89 13.90 -6.05
CA HIS A 180 -5.08 14.25 -6.84
C HIS A 180 -5.73 15.57 -6.41
N PHE A 181 -5.69 15.93 -5.12
CA PHE A 181 -6.13 17.26 -4.68
C PHE A 181 -5.26 18.36 -5.28
N GLN A 182 -3.93 18.21 -5.27
CA GLN A 182 -3.02 19.19 -5.86
C GLN A 182 -3.22 19.32 -7.37
N GLN A 183 -3.48 18.21 -8.07
CA GLN A 183 -3.82 18.25 -9.51
C GLN A 183 -5.09 19.08 -9.78
N GLN A 184 -6.15 18.85 -9.02
CA GLN A 184 -7.39 19.62 -9.18
C GLN A 184 -7.19 21.11 -8.88
N VAL A 185 -6.44 21.42 -7.81
CA VAL A 185 -6.10 22.81 -7.47
C VAL A 185 -5.29 23.47 -8.59
N GLY A 186 -4.32 22.75 -9.17
CA GLY A 186 -3.52 23.23 -10.31
C GLY A 186 -4.36 23.52 -11.54
N LEU A 187 -5.27 22.60 -11.90
CA LEU A 187 -6.21 22.78 -13.03
C LEU A 187 -7.16 23.96 -12.79
N LEU A 188 -7.70 24.10 -11.59
CA LEU A 188 -8.55 25.24 -11.23
C LEU A 188 -7.77 26.57 -11.28
N HIS A 189 -6.53 26.58 -10.82
CA HIS A 189 -5.66 27.74 -10.91
C HIS A 189 -5.38 28.11 -12.37
N GLN A 190 -5.04 27.13 -13.21
CA GLN A 190 -4.82 27.33 -14.64
C GLN A 190 -6.07 27.90 -15.32
N ALA A 191 -7.26 27.36 -15.05
CA ALA A 191 -8.52 27.86 -15.58
C ALA A 191 -8.79 29.32 -15.15
N LYS A 192 -8.48 29.67 -13.89
CA LYS A 192 -8.57 31.05 -13.39
C LYS A 192 -7.60 31.99 -14.10
N CYS A 193 -6.38 31.54 -14.39
CA CYS A 193 -5.35 32.34 -15.04
C CYS A 193 -5.49 32.45 -16.57
N SER A 194 -6.20 31.52 -17.22
CA SER A 194 -6.39 31.48 -18.69
C SER A 194 -7.41 32.51 -19.21
N HIS A 195 -8.08 33.29 -18.35
CA HIS A 195 -9.24 34.14 -18.72
C HIS A 195 -10.44 33.38 -19.36
N ASP A 196 -10.45 32.04 -19.33
CA ASP A 196 -11.50 31.16 -19.88
C ASP A 196 -12.77 31.03 -18.99
N LEU A 197 -12.87 31.83 -17.93
CA LEU A 197 -13.99 31.82 -16.98
C LEU A 197 -15.27 32.51 -17.48
N LYS A 198 -15.56 32.47 -18.79
CA LYS A 198 -16.88 32.85 -19.33
C LYS A 198 -17.95 31.75 -19.20
N MET A 199 -17.60 30.58 -18.67
CA MET A 199 -18.49 29.39 -18.64
C MET A 199 -19.01 29.01 -17.24
N LEU A 200 -18.83 29.84 -16.21
CA LEU A 200 -19.24 29.52 -14.82
C LEU A 200 -20.27 30.49 -14.21
N HIS A 201 -21.03 31.21 -15.05
CA HIS A 201 -22.27 31.83 -14.60
C HIS A 201 -23.45 31.33 -15.45
N PRO A 202 -24.62 31.03 -14.84
CA PRO A 202 -25.87 30.81 -15.55
C PRO A 202 -26.37 32.09 -16.25
#